data_AF-A0A2W6CRV6-F1
#
_entry.id   AF-A0A2W6CRV6-F1
#
_cell.length_a   1.000
_cell.length_b   1.000
_cell.length_c   1.000
_cell.angle_alpha   90.00
_cell.angle_beta   90.00
_cell.angle_gamma   90.00
#
_symmetry.space_group_name_H-M   'P 1'
#
loop_
_entity.id
_entity.type
_entity.pdbx_description
1 polymer ?
#
loop_
_entity_poly.entity_id
_entity_poly.type
_entity_poly.pdbx_seq_one_letter_code
_entity_poly.pdbx_strand_id
1 'polypeptide(L)'
;MIFRQITQDDLGCASYLVGDEHAGVVAVVDPKLEIDEYLSLARYMGVSIEHILETHNHADHVSGHGRLAAATGAAIHVHREAAPSYDHEPFDELLRETDAERFVERATESLGPQPPNFEAIVELNRGPLVRDESEAHPLTPSQVEQKR
;
A
#
# COMPACT_ATOMS: atom_id res chain seq x y z
N MET A 1 -9.80 -6.64 12.92
CA MET A 1 -8.89 -5.79 12.10
C MET A 1 -8.45 -6.62 10.90
N ILE A 2 -8.69 -6.11 9.70
CA ILE A 2 -8.34 -6.75 8.43
C ILE A 2 -7.03 -6.17 7.94
N PHE A 3 -6.09 -7.05 7.57
CA PHE A 3 -4.87 -6.69 6.86
C PHE A 3 -4.49 -7.82 5.91
N ARG A 4 -4.40 -7.49 4.62
CA ARG A 4 -4.04 -8.42 3.53
C ARG A 4 -3.13 -7.72 2.55
N GLN A 5 -1.96 -8.28 2.31
CA GLN A 5 -1.07 -7.86 1.22
C GLN A 5 -1.38 -8.69 -0.02
N ILE A 6 -1.42 -8.02 -1.17
CA ILE A 6 -1.66 -8.61 -2.49
C ILE A 6 -0.50 -8.18 -3.37
N THR A 7 0.36 -9.12 -3.76
CA THR A 7 1.55 -8.82 -4.57
C THR A 7 1.28 -9.04 -6.05
N GLN A 8 1.98 -8.26 -6.87
CA GLN A 8 2.06 -8.46 -8.30
C GLN A 8 3.53 -8.75 -8.65
N ASP A 9 3.86 -10.04 -8.76
CA ASP A 9 5.24 -10.52 -8.82
C ASP A 9 6.00 -10.09 -10.08
N ASP A 10 5.30 -9.87 -11.20
CA ASP A 10 5.91 -9.45 -12.47
C ASP A 10 6.36 -7.98 -12.49
N LEU A 11 5.72 -7.12 -11.69
CA LEU A 11 6.05 -5.69 -11.57
C LEU A 11 6.74 -5.36 -10.23
N GLY A 12 6.70 -6.25 -9.25
CA GLY A 12 7.23 -6.00 -7.91
C GLY A 12 6.38 -5.02 -7.09
N CYS A 13 5.13 -4.79 -7.49
CA CYS A 13 4.20 -3.91 -6.79
C CYS A 13 3.45 -4.69 -5.69
N ALA A 14 3.05 -3.98 -4.63
CA ALA A 14 2.21 -4.53 -3.58
C ALA A 14 1.02 -3.61 -3.30
N SER A 15 -0.16 -4.19 -3.29
CA SER A 15 -1.39 -3.54 -2.83
C SER A 15 -1.76 -4.07 -1.45
N TYR A 16 -2.61 -3.33 -0.74
CA TYR A 16 -3.08 -3.72 0.58
C TYR A 16 -4.58 -3.57 0.70
N LEU A 17 -5.24 -4.53 1.36
CA LEU A 17 -6.62 -4.42 1.79
C LEU A 17 -6.63 -4.34 3.33
N VAL A 18 -7.08 -3.21 3.85
CA VAL A 18 -6.99 -2.85 5.28
C VAL A 18 -8.33 -2.34 5.77
N GLY A 19 -8.79 -2.75 6.96
CA GLY A 19 -10.02 -2.19 7.52
C GLY A 19 -10.50 -2.87 8.78
N ASP A 20 -11.78 -2.69 9.08
CA ASP A 20 -12.42 -3.18 10.29
C ASP A 20 -13.56 -4.16 9.97
N GLU A 21 -13.48 -5.35 10.57
CA GLU A 21 -14.47 -6.42 10.44
C GLU A 21 -15.79 -6.03 11.11
N HIS A 22 -15.76 -5.26 12.19
CA HIS A 22 -16.97 -4.85 12.92
C HIS A 22 -17.73 -3.77 12.17
N ALA A 23 -17.02 -2.79 11.60
CA ALA A 23 -17.62 -1.79 10.74
C ALA A 23 -18.06 -2.37 9.39
N GLY A 24 -17.43 -3.47 8.94
CA GLY A 24 -17.70 -4.08 7.65
C GLY A 24 -17.14 -3.27 6.48
N VAL A 25 -16.10 -2.46 6.73
CA VAL A 25 -15.54 -1.50 5.78
C VAL A 25 -14.04 -1.72 5.64
N VAL A 26 -13.56 -1.66 4.39
CA VAL A 26 -12.14 -1.73 4.05
C VAL A 26 -11.74 -0.66 3.04
N ALA A 27 -10.46 -0.32 3.09
CA ALA A 27 -9.74 0.44 2.08
C ALA A 27 -8.83 -0.48 1.26
N VAL A 28 -8.65 -0.15 -0.02
CA VAL A 28 -7.60 -0.74 -0.87
C VAL A 28 -6.53 0.30 -1.14
N VAL A 29 -5.27 -0.03 -0.87
CA VAL A 29 -4.10 0.82 -1.12
C VAL A 29 -3.39 0.36 -2.38
N ASP A 30 -3.09 1.30 -3.29
CA ASP A 30 -2.38 1.11 -4.56
C ASP A 30 -2.89 -0.08 -5.38
N PRO A 31 -4.18 -0.11 -5.80
CA PRO A 31 -4.76 -1.25 -6.49
C PRO A 31 -4.12 -1.49 -7.86
N LYS A 32 -3.82 -2.75 -8.18
CA LYS A 32 -3.45 -3.18 -9.53
C LYS A 32 -4.63 -3.07 -10.50
N LEU A 33 -4.33 -3.00 -11.81
CA LEU A 33 -5.34 -2.87 -12.86
C LEU A 33 -6.41 -3.98 -12.86
N GLU A 34 -6.02 -5.21 -12.51
CA GLU A 34 -6.91 -6.37 -12.40
C GLU A 34 -7.48 -6.47 -10.99
N ILE A 35 -8.75 -6.07 -10.84
CA ILE A 35 -9.37 -5.79 -9.53
C ILE A 35 -10.13 -6.96 -8.90
N ASP A 36 -10.28 -8.07 -9.61
CA ASP A 36 -11.17 -9.18 -9.21
C ASP A 36 -10.79 -9.81 -7.88
N GLU A 37 -9.50 -9.80 -7.55
CA GLU A 37 -8.99 -10.33 -6.28
C GLU A 37 -9.49 -9.49 -5.10
N TYR A 38 -9.50 -8.16 -5.21
CA TYR A 38 -10.02 -7.28 -4.16
C TYR A 38 -11.52 -7.50 -3.95
N LEU A 39 -12.30 -7.56 -5.04
CA LEU A 39 -13.75 -7.77 -5.00
C LEU A 39 -14.11 -9.13 -4.41
N SER A 40 -13.34 -10.16 -4.76
CA SER A 40 -13.55 -11.52 -4.28
C SER A 40 -13.19 -11.64 -2.80
N LEU A 41 -12.09 -11.01 -2.38
CA LEU A 41 -11.67 -11.00 -0.98
C LEU A 41 -12.66 -10.23 -0.11
N ALA A 42 -13.12 -9.06 -0.55
CA ALA A 42 -14.14 -8.28 0.15
C ALA A 42 -15.44 -9.07 0.33
N ARG A 43 -15.92 -9.73 -0.74
CA ARG A 43 -17.08 -10.63 -0.66
C ARG A 43 -16.87 -11.79 0.30
N TYR A 44 -15.72 -12.46 0.23
CA TYR A 44 -15.39 -13.59 1.11
C TYR A 44 -15.38 -13.17 2.59
N MET A 45 -14.86 -11.98 2.88
CA MET A 45 -14.76 -11.43 4.23
C MET A 45 -16.05 -10.75 4.70
N GLY A 46 -17.07 -10.61 3.85
CA GLY A 46 -18.33 -9.95 4.20
C GLY A 46 -18.17 -8.44 4.46
N VAL A 47 -17.23 -7.79 3.76
CA VAL A 47 -16.94 -6.36 3.92
C VAL A 47 -17.14 -5.58 2.61
N SER A 48 -17.30 -4.28 2.74
CA SER A 48 -17.45 -3.33 1.64
C SER A 48 -16.17 -2.53 1.44
N ILE A 49 -15.76 -2.35 0.18
CA ILE A 49 -14.65 -1.47 -0.18
C ILE A 49 -15.24 -0.07 -0.35
N GLU A 50 -14.99 0.82 0.60
CA GLU A 50 -15.50 2.20 0.57
C GLU A 50 -14.40 3.22 0.23
N HIS A 51 -13.14 2.84 0.38
CA HIS A 51 -11.99 3.72 0.16
C HIS A 51 -10.95 3.07 -0.75
N ILE A 52 -10.38 3.88 -1.63
CA ILE A 52 -9.22 3.53 -2.45
C ILE A 52 -8.16 4.59 -2.16
N LEU A 53 -6.99 4.17 -1.69
CA LEU A 53 -5.89 5.07 -1.36
C LEU A 53 -4.78 4.90 -2.40
N GLU A 54 -4.42 5.99 -3.06
CA GLU A 54 -3.24 6.09 -3.92
C GLU A 54 -2.13 6.79 -3.15
N THR A 55 -0.97 6.13 -3.06
CA THR A 55 0.21 6.71 -2.42
C THR A 55 0.85 7.79 -3.30
N HIS A 56 0.83 7.59 -4.63
CA HIS A 56 1.40 8.50 -5.62
C HIS A 56 0.83 8.21 -7.02
N ASN A 57 1.22 9.03 -8.01
CA ASN A 57 1.00 8.68 -9.41
C ASN A 57 2.02 7.63 -9.84
N HIS A 58 1.56 6.38 -10.02
CA HIS A 58 2.40 5.26 -10.42
C HIS A 58 3.01 5.48 -11.81
N ALA A 59 4.31 5.20 -11.94
CA ALA A 59 5.06 5.30 -13.21
C ALA A 59 5.42 3.92 -13.80
N ASP A 60 5.25 2.87 -13.00
CA ASP A 60 5.60 1.48 -13.27
C ASP A 60 4.39 0.62 -13.65
N HIS A 61 3.19 1.02 -13.25
CA HIS A 61 1.96 0.30 -13.57
C HIS A 61 0.76 1.24 -13.73
N VAL A 62 -0.31 0.71 -14.34
CA VAL A 62 -1.61 1.38 -14.39
C VAL A 62 -2.41 0.95 -13.18
N SER A 63 -2.80 1.91 -12.34
CA SER A 63 -3.64 1.61 -11.19
C SER A 63 -5.06 1.20 -11.60
N GLY A 64 -5.63 0.28 -10.82
CA GLY A 64 -7.02 -0.13 -10.89
C GLY A 64 -8.02 0.81 -10.20
N HIS A 65 -7.60 1.95 -9.64
CA HIS A 65 -8.48 2.83 -8.84
C HIS A 65 -9.80 3.16 -9.54
N GLY A 66 -9.76 3.47 -10.83
CA GLY A 66 -10.94 3.88 -11.58
C GLY A 66 -11.91 2.72 -11.81
N ARG A 67 -11.37 1.52 -12.08
CA ARG A 67 -12.18 0.31 -12.23
C ARG A 67 -12.80 -0.08 -10.89
N LEU A 68 -12.03 0.00 -9.82
CA LEU A 68 -12.48 -0.37 -8.48
C LEU A 68 -13.56 0.60 -7.99
N ALA A 69 -13.35 1.92 -8.16
CA ALA A 69 -14.34 2.93 -7.84
C ALA A 69 -15.65 2.73 -8.64
N ALA A 70 -15.55 2.41 -9.93
CA ALA A 70 -16.73 2.13 -10.76
C ALA A 70 -17.49 0.86 -10.31
N ALA A 71 -16.78 -0.15 -9.80
CA ALA A 71 -17.38 -1.41 -9.36
C ALA A 71 -18.01 -1.32 -7.95
N THR A 72 -17.49 -0.46 -7.07
CA THR A 72 -17.88 -0.43 -5.65
C THR A 72 -18.56 0.87 -5.21
N GLY A 73 -18.37 1.96 -5.96
CA GLY A 73 -18.72 3.31 -5.51
C GLY A 73 -17.74 3.91 -4.50
N ALA A 74 -16.58 3.28 -4.28
CA ALA A 74 -15.58 3.77 -3.34
C ALA A 74 -15.00 5.13 -3.75
N ALA A 75 -14.69 5.95 -2.75
CA ALA A 75 -13.98 7.21 -2.96
C ALA A 75 -12.49 6.94 -3.21
N ILE A 76 -11.94 7.62 -4.22
CA ILE A 76 -10.50 7.61 -4.51
C ILE A 76 -9.85 8.73 -3.71
N HIS A 77 -8.80 8.39 -2.98
CA HIS A 77 -8.04 9.27 -2.10
C HIS A 77 -6.60 9.34 -2.59
N VAL A 78 -6.05 10.53 -2.73
CA VAL A 78 -4.64 10.73 -3.07
C VAL A 78 -4.13 12.02 -2.45
N HIS A 79 -2.82 12.11 -2.22
CA HIS A 79 -2.22 13.35 -1.74
C HIS A 79 -2.45 14.50 -2.74
N ARG A 80 -2.81 15.69 -2.25
CA ARG A 80 -3.18 16.84 -3.12
C ARG A 80 -2.08 17.24 -4.11
N GLU A 81 -0.81 17.07 -3.73
CA GLU A 81 0.33 17.47 -4.56
C GLU A 81 0.65 16.46 -5.67
N ALA A 82 0.01 15.29 -5.64
CA ALA A 82 0.05 14.38 -6.79
C ALA A 82 -0.60 15.02 -8.03
N ALA A 83 -1.50 15.99 -7.85
CA ALA A 83 -2.18 16.72 -8.92
C ALA A 83 -2.69 15.79 -10.05
N PRO A 84 -3.41 14.71 -9.75
CA PRO A 84 -3.89 13.79 -10.77
C PRO A 84 -4.99 14.44 -11.62
N SER A 85 -5.20 13.89 -12.81
CA SER A 85 -6.20 14.37 -13.77
C SER A 85 -7.59 13.76 -13.61
N TYR A 86 -7.77 12.86 -12.64
CA TYR A 86 -9.02 12.15 -12.36
C TYR A 86 -9.70 12.69 -11.09
N ASP A 87 -11.01 12.42 -10.95
CA ASP A 87 -11.78 12.80 -9.77
C ASP A 87 -11.27 12.04 -8.53
N HIS A 88 -10.99 12.78 -7.44
CA HIS A 88 -10.47 12.24 -6.19
C HIS A 88 -10.80 13.16 -5.01
N GLU A 89 -10.76 12.60 -3.81
CA GLU A 89 -10.74 13.33 -2.55
C GLU A 89 -9.29 13.47 -2.06
N PRO A 90 -8.83 14.68 -1.71
CA PRO A 90 -7.48 14.85 -1.17
C PRO A 90 -7.41 14.26 0.25
N PHE A 91 -6.53 13.28 0.46
CA PHE A 91 -6.33 12.65 1.77
C PHE A 91 -5.13 13.27 2.48
N ASP A 92 -5.41 14.30 3.29
CA ASP A 92 -4.37 15.04 4.01
C ASP A 92 -4.62 15.18 5.52
N GLU A 93 -5.67 14.63 6.16
CA GLU A 93 -5.92 15.01 7.57
C GLU A 93 -4.83 14.61 8.59
N LEU A 94 -4.15 13.49 8.33
CA LEU A 94 -2.94 13.09 9.07
C LEU A 94 -1.66 13.73 8.49
N LEU A 95 -1.62 13.99 7.17
CA LEU A 95 -0.46 14.54 6.44
C LEU A 95 -0.40 16.08 6.43
N ARG A 96 -1.46 16.77 6.87
CA ARG A 96 -1.49 18.22 7.19
C ARG A 96 -0.52 18.55 8.32
N GLU A 97 -0.11 17.54 9.08
CA GLU A 97 0.87 17.69 10.12
C GLU A 97 2.27 17.80 9.50
N THR A 98 2.68 19.04 9.27
CA THR A 98 4.02 19.36 8.73
C THR A 98 5.12 19.22 9.78
N ASP A 99 4.75 19.07 11.05
CA ASP A 99 5.66 18.82 12.15
C ASP A 99 5.85 17.31 12.35
N ALA A 100 7.09 16.83 12.24
CA ALA A 100 7.39 15.40 12.29
C ALA A 100 7.07 14.78 13.66
N GLU A 101 7.26 15.51 14.76
CA GLU A 101 6.97 15.02 16.11
C GLU A 101 5.47 14.88 16.32
N ARG A 102 4.72 15.89 15.90
CA ARG A 102 3.25 15.92 16.00
C ARG A 102 2.60 14.93 15.03
N PHE A 103 3.21 14.65 13.88
CA PHE A 103 2.79 13.58 12.98
C PHE A 103 2.94 12.24 13.68
N VAL A 104 4.10 11.97 14.29
CA VAL A 104 4.35 10.73 15.03
C VAL A 104 3.39 10.61 16.22
N GLU A 105 3.18 11.68 16.99
CA GLU A 105 2.23 11.72 18.11
C GLU A 105 0.82 11.34 17.64
N ARG A 106 0.26 12.07 16.65
CA ARG A 106 -1.08 11.80 16.11
C ARG A 106 -1.19 10.43 15.43
N ALA A 107 -0.15 9.97 14.76
CA ALA A 107 -0.14 8.67 14.10
C ALA A 107 -0.04 7.49 15.08
N THR A 108 0.46 7.74 16.29
CA THR A 108 0.70 6.69 17.30
C THR A 108 -0.21 6.79 18.53
N GLU A 109 -1.04 7.84 18.66
CA GLU A 109 -1.88 8.08 19.84
C GLU A 109 -2.81 6.90 20.18
N SER A 110 -3.26 6.17 19.15
CA SER A 110 -4.19 5.05 19.28
C SER A 110 -3.49 3.69 19.36
N LEU A 111 -2.16 3.64 19.27
CA LEU A 111 -1.41 2.39 19.41
C LEU A 111 -1.34 2.02 20.89
N GLY A 112 -1.68 0.76 21.18
CA GLY A 112 -1.46 0.17 22.50
C GLY A 112 0.03 0.13 22.88
N PRO A 113 0.35 -0.31 24.11
CA PRO A 113 1.73 -0.41 24.54
C PRO A 113 2.53 -1.26 23.54
N GLN A 114 3.73 -0.78 23.24
CA GLN A 114 4.64 -1.45 22.34
C GLN A 114 4.82 -2.91 22.79
N PRO A 115 4.68 -3.90 21.89
CA PRO A 115 4.75 -5.29 22.29
C PRO A 115 6.15 -5.59 22.84
N PRO A 116 6.28 -6.48 23.84
CA PRO A 116 7.53 -6.70 24.58
C PRO A 116 8.69 -7.20 23.70
N ASN A 117 8.43 -7.60 22.47
CA ASN A 117 9.41 -8.06 21.48
C ASN A 117 9.67 -7.04 20.36
N PHE A 118 9.23 -5.79 20.46
CA PHE A 118 9.37 -4.80 19.39
C PHE A 118 10.82 -4.58 18.96
N GLU A 119 11.75 -4.41 19.91
CA GLU A 119 13.17 -4.22 19.58
C GLU A 119 13.74 -5.42 18.81
N ALA A 120 13.39 -6.64 19.21
CA ALA A 120 13.80 -7.86 18.52
C ALA A 120 13.24 -7.94 17.09
N ILE A 121 11.98 -7.52 16.87
CA ILE A 121 11.37 -7.44 15.53
C ILE A 121 12.09 -6.39 14.67
N VAL A 122 12.40 -5.23 15.23
CA VAL A 122 13.10 -4.14 14.53
C VAL A 122 14.51 -4.58 14.13
N GLU A 123 15.25 -5.23 15.02
CA GLU A 123 16.59 -5.76 14.71
C GLU A 123 16.56 -6.83 13.61
N LEU A 124 15.59 -7.75 13.67
CA LEU A 124 15.38 -8.75 12.62
C LEU A 124 15.08 -8.11 11.26
N ASN A 125 14.23 -7.08 11.22
CA ASN A 125 13.83 -6.41 9.97
C ASN A 125 14.90 -5.46 9.42
N ARG A 126 15.71 -4.82 10.28
CA ARG A 126 16.82 -3.96 9.82
C ARG A 126 17.88 -4.76 9.08
N GLY A 127 18.06 -6.03 9.45
CA GLY A 127 19.14 -6.87 8.95
C GLY A 127 20.52 -6.28 9.25
N PRO A 128 21.60 -6.99 8.91
CA PRO A 128 22.92 -6.36 8.86
C PRO A 128 22.91 -5.28 7.77
N LEU A 129 23.40 -4.09 8.09
CA LEU A 129 23.69 -3.07 7.07
C LEU A 129 24.83 -3.60 6.19
N VAL A 130 24.48 -4.28 5.10
CA VAL A 130 25.44 -4.75 4.09
C VAL A 130 25.90 -3.53 3.31
N ARG A 131 27.08 -3.01 3.66
CA ARG A 131 27.76 -1.93 2.93
C ARG A 131 28.64 -2.42 1.79
N ASP A 132 28.66 -3.73 1.56
CA ASP A 132 29.41 -4.30 0.46
C ASP A 132 28.69 -3.88 -0.83
N GLU A 133 29.27 -2.94 -1.55
CA GLU A 133 28.82 -2.57 -2.89
C GLU A 133 29.05 -3.79 -3.76
N SER A 134 28.04 -4.65 -3.90
CA SER A 134 28.07 -5.63 -4.97
C SER A 134 28.10 -4.84 -6.27
N GLU A 135 29.23 -4.84 -6.98
CA GLU A 135 29.29 -4.26 -8.32
C GLU A 135 28.17 -4.88 -9.16
N ALA A 136 27.14 -4.08 -9.42
CA ALA A 136 26.03 -4.51 -10.26
C ALA A 136 26.53 -4.58 -11.70
N HIS A 137 27.03 -5.75 -12.10
CA HIS A 137 27.40 -5.98 -13.49
C HIS A 137 26.14 -6.16 -14.33
N PRO A 138 25.98 -5.41 -15.44
CA PRO A 138 24.87 -5.61 -16.36
C PRO A 138 24.85 -7.07 -16.85
N LEU A 139 23.69 -7.72 -16.76
CA LEU A 139 23.52 -9.06 -17.32
C LEU A 139 23.52 -8.96 -18.85
N THR A 140 24.27 -9.86 -19.50
CA THR A 140 24.18 -10.04 -20.95
C THR A 140 22.82 -10.65 -21.33
N PRO A 141 22.34 -10.46 -22.58
CA PRO A 141 21.06 -11.04 -23.03
C PRO A 141 20.94 -12.55 -22.77
N SER A 142 22.04 -13.30 -22.97
CA SER A 142 22.07 -14.75 -22.71
C SER A 142 21.94 -15.11 -21.22
N GLN A 143 22.41 -14.24 -20.31
CA GLN A 143 22.30 -14.45 -18.87
C GLN A 143 20.90 -14.12 -18.34
N VAL A 144 20.17 -13.24 -19.02
CA VAL A 144 18.76 -12.95 -18.72
C VAL A 144 17.88 -14.15 -19.08
N GLU A 145 18.13 -14.79 -20.21
CA GLU A 145 17.37 -15.98 -20.66
C GLU A 145 17.54 -17.19 -19.74
N GLN A 146 18.69 -17.33 -19.06
CA GLN A 146 18.97 -18.45 -18.14
C GLN A 146 18.37 -18.27 -16.74
N LYS A 147 17.87 -17.06 -16.40
CA LYS A 147 17.28 -16.74 -15.09
C LYS A 147 15.75 -16.67 -15.09
N ARG A 148 15.12 -16.86 -16.25
CA ARG A 148 13.66 -17.08 -16.38
C ARG A 148 13.34 -18.57 -16.24
#